data_AF-A0A4U9W162-F1
#
_entry.id   AF-A0A4U9W162-F1
#
_cell.length_a   1.000
_cell.length_b   1.000
_cell.length_c   1.000
_cell.angle_alpha   90.00
_cell.angle_beta   90.00
_cell.angle_gamma   90.00
#
_symmetry.space_group_name_H-M   'P 1'
#
loop_
_entity.id
_entity.type
_entity.pdbx_description
1 polymer ?
#
loop_
_entity_poly.entity_id
_entity_poly.type
_entity_poly.pdbx_seq_one_letter_code
_entity_poly.pdbx_strand_id
1 'polypeptide(L)' 'MLIALETGTIKDENEIIKWPVKTDTVKYGYRPDIYRDITVKEAFEVSAGWAFIELSKRIGKNKYLKYLSECN' A
#
# COMPACT_ATOMS: atom_id res chain seq x y z
N MET A 1 0.93 -6.14 4.02
CA MET A 1 -0.47 -6.54 3.80
C MET A 1 -1.15 -6.95 5.10
N LEU A 2 -0.61 -7.93 5.84
CA LEU A 2 -1.23 -8.44 7.07
C LEU A 2 -1.52 -7.36 8.12
N ILE A 3 -0.57 -6.45 8.37
CA ILE A 3 -0.78 -5.30 9.28
C ILE A 3 -1.96 -4.43 8.81
N ALA A 4 -2.16 -4.26 7.50
CA ALA A 4 -3.26 -3.46 6.96
C ALA A 4 -4.62 -4.10 7.25
N LEU A 5 -4.73 -5.42 7.11
CA LEU A 5 -5.93 -6.20 7.45
C LEU A 5 -6.18 -6.20 8.97
N GLU A 6 -5.14 -6.51 9.75
CA GLU A 6 -5.22 -6.59 11.22
C GLU A 6 -5.63 -5.26 11.84
N THR A 7 -5.15 -4.15 11.29
CA THR A 7 -5.48 -2.81 11.78
C THR A 7 -6.80 -2.27 11.23
N GLY A 8 -7.51 -3.04 10.40
CA GLY A 8 -8.72 -2.61 9.69
C GLY A 8 -8.49 -1.47 8.71
N THR A 9 -7.24 -1.24 8.29
CA THR A 9 -6.91 -0.22 7.29
C THR A 9 -7.46 -0.59 5.92
N ILE A 10 -7.53 -1.89 5.64
CA ILE A 10 -8.27 -2.45 4.52
C ILE A 10 -9.20 -3.54 5.04
N LYS A 11 -10.36 -3.69 4.42
CA LYS A 11 -11.33 -4.74 4.74
C LYS A 11 -10.93 -6.08 4.14
N ASP A 12 -10.54 -6.08 2.86
CA ASP A 12 -10.19 -7.27 2.10
C ASP A 12 -9.34 -6.93 0.86
N GLU A 13 -8.97 -7.94 0.07
CA GLU A 13 -8.10 -7.79 -1.11
C GLU A 13 -8.72 -6.99 -2.27
N ASN A 14 -10.04 -6.81 -2.28
CA ASN A 14 -10.75 -6.08 -3.33
C ASN A 14 -10.89 -4.58 -3.02
N GLU A 15 -10.40 -4.13 -1.87
CA GLU A 15 -10.45 -2.72 -1.52
C GLU A 15 -9.63 -1.86 -2.49
N ILE A 16 -10.21 -0.74 -2.92
CA ILE A 16 -9.61 0.17 -3.89
C ILE A 16 -8.70 1.19 -3.18
N ILE A 17 -7.45 1.24 -3.61
CA ILE A 17 -6.48 2.26 -3.23
C ILE A 17 -6.51 3.35 -4.30
N LYS A 18 -7.00 4.53 -3.93
CA LYS A 18 -7.05 5.68 -4.82
C LYS A 18 -5.65 6.16 -5.19
N TRP A 19 -5.42 6.41 -6.47
CA TRP A 19 -4.15 6.90 -6.97
C TRP A 19 -3.94 8.37 -6.56
N PRO A 20 -2.79 8.72 -5.94
CA PRO A 20 -2.55 10.07 -5.43
C PRO A 20 -2.23 11.12 -6.51
N VAL A 21 -2.50 10.83 -7.80
CA VAL A 21 -2.26 11.69 -8.98
C VAL A 21 -0.77 11.97 -9.28
N LYS A 22 0.11 11.80 -8.30
CA LYS A 22 1.55 11.99 -8.42
C LYS A 22 2.30 10.75 -7.95
N THR A 23 3.10 10.19 -8.84
CA THR A 23 3.99 9.05 -8.54
C THR A 23 5.44 9.46 -8.83
N ASP A 24 6.35 9.08 -7.95
CA ASP A 24 7.78 9.34 -8.14
C ASP A 24 8.35 8.35 -9.16
N THR A 25 8.51 8.79 -10.41
CA THR A 25 9.02 7.96 -11.51
C THR A 25 10.52 7.67 -11.37
N VAL A 26 11.25 8.42 -10.56
CA VAL A 26 12.67 8.12 -10.23
C VAL A 26 12.73 6.94 -9.27
N LYS A 27 11.81 6.88 -8.30
CA LYS A 27 11.77 5.84 -7.27
C LYS A 27 11.10 4.54 -7.71
N TYR A 28 10.07 4.60 -8.54
CA TYR A 28 9.28 3.41 -8.96
C TYR A 28 9.43 3.04 -10.43
N GLY A 29 10.30 3.76 -11.15
CA GLY A 29 10.39 3.68 -12.59
C GLY A 29 9.18 4.29 -13.30
N TYR A 30 9.31 4.43 -14.61
CA TYR A 30 8.21 4.84 -15.48
C TYR A 30 7.29 3.64 -15.75
N ARG A 31 6.13 3.62 -15.09
CA ARG A 31 5.15 2.53 -15.10
C ARG A 31 3.72 3.06 -15.22
N PRO A 32 3.31 3.55 -16.41
CA PRO A 32 2.00 4.16 -16.59
C PRO A 32 0.82 3.19 -16.40
N ASP A 33 1.07 1.88 -16.52
CA ASP A 33 0.10 0.79 -16.29
C ASP A 33 -0.51 0.81 -14.88
N ILE A 34 0.20 1.36 -13.90
CA ILE A 34 -0.22 1.42 -12.49
C ILE A 34 -0.64 2.83 -12.04
N TYR A 35 -0.75 3.81 -12.94
CA TYR A 35 -1.15 5.20 -12.61
C TYR A 35 -2.66 5.38 -12.68
N ARG A 36 -3.36 4.59 -11.88
CA ARG A 36 -4.82 4.58 -11.77
C ARG A 36 -5.22 4.02 -10.42
N ASP A 37 -6.48 4.17 -10.06
CA ASP A 37 -7.03 3.43 -8.93
C ASP A 37 -6.85 1.92 -9.17
N ILE A 38 -6.37 1.22 -8.14
CA ILE A 38 -6.13 -0.23 -8.17
C ILE A 38 -6.64 -0.88 -6.90
N THR A 39 -7.02 -2.13 -6.99
CA THR A 39 -7.33 -2.96 -5.81
C THR A 39 -6.05 -3.34 -5.06
N VAL A 40 -6.19 -3.71 -3.78
CA VAL A 40 -5.08 -4.27 -2.98
C VAL A 40 -4.49 -5.51 -3.66
N LYS A 41 -5.33 -6.35 -4.25
CA LYS A 41 -4.93 -7.53 -5.02
C LYS A 41 -4.07 -7.17 -6.23
N GLU A 42 -4.56 -6.29 -7.10
CA GLU A 42 -3.80 -5.83 -8.27
C GLU A 42 -2.47 -5.20 -7.83
N ALA A 43 -2.48 -4.38 -6.77
CA ALA A 43 -1.28 -3.75 -6.24
C ALA A 43 -0.21 -4.78 -5.85
N PHE A 44 -0.62 -5.94 -5.35
CA PHE A 44 0.26 -7.05 -5.03
C PHE A 44 0.78 -7.75 -6.29
N GLU A 45 -0.11 -8.09 -7.23
CA GLU A 45 0.23 -8.80 -8.46
C GLU A 45 1.23 -8.01 -9.33
N VAL A 46 1.03 -6.70 -9.48
CA VAL A 46 1.88 -5.84 -10.32
C VAL A 46 2.97 -5.13 -9.52
N SER A 47 3.10 -5.42 -8.22
CA SER A 47 4.04 -4.75 -7.31
C SER A 47 3.99 -3.22 -7.38
N ALA A 48 2.79 -2.65 -7.25
CA ALA A 48 2.57 -1.21 -7.31
C ALA A 48 3.08 -0.50 -6.04
N GLY A 49 4.37 -0.14 -6.03
CA GLY A 49 5.05 0.45 -4.86
C GLY A 49 4.37 1.68 -4.25
N TRP A 50 3.73 2.52 -5.06
CA TRP A 50 3.01 3.70 -4.57
C TRP A 50 1.81 3.32 -3.70
N ALA A 51 1.11 2.24 -4.03
CA ALA A 51 -0.08 1.80 -3.31
C ALA A 51 0.27 1.30 -1.91
N PHE A 52 1.40 0.58 -1.77
CA PHE A 52 1.92 0.17 -0.46
C PHE A 52 2.30 1.35 0.43
N ILE A 53 2.72 2.46 -0.16
CA ILE A 53 3.04 3.68 0.58
C ILE A 53 1.78 4.41 1.02
N GLU A 54 0.76 4.46 0.18
CA GLU A 54 -0.54 5.00 0.60
C GLU A 54 -1.13 4.17 1.74
N LEU A 55 -1.03 2.84 1.68
CA LEU A 55 -1.42 1.98 2.80
C LEU A 55 -0.57 2.25 4.04
N SER A 56 0.76 2.42 3.90
CA SER A 56 1.61 2.63 5.07
C SER A 56 1.35 3.97 5.76
N LYS A 57 1.02 5.01 5.00
CA LYS A 57 0.55 6.31 5.52
C LYS A 57 -0.74 6.17 6.33
N ARG A 58 -1.71 5.37 5.86
CA ARG A 58 -2.97 5.12 6.56
C ARG A 58 -2.79 4.33 7.85
N ILE A 59 -1.93 3.31 7.85
CA ILE A 59 -1.61 2.51 9.04
C ILE A 59 -0.89 3.36 10.10
N GLY A 60 0.07 4.17 9.66
CA GLY A 60 0.86 5.05 10.50
C GLY A 60 2.07 4.37 11.16
N LYS A 61 3.11 5.17 11.42
CA LYS A 61 4.42 4.73 11.94
C LYS A 61 4.31 3.96 13.27
N ASN A 62 3.48 4.44 14.19
CA ASN A 62 3.40 3.85 15.54
C ASN A 62 2.87 2.41 15.51
N LYS A 63 1.87 2.12 14.67
CA LYS A 63 1.36 0.75 14.51
C LYS A 63 2.42 -0.16 13.91
N TYR A 64 3.15 0.29 12.89
CA TYR A 64 4.25 -0.48 12.32
C TYR A 64 5.33 -0.80 13.34
N LEU A 65 5.75 0.18 14.16
CA LEU A 65 6.75 -0.04 15.20
C LEU A 65 6.28 -1.05 16.25
N LYS A 66 5.00 -1.00 16.63
CA LYS A 66 4.40 -1.99 17.53
C LYS A 66 4.53 -3.41 16.96
N TYR A 67 4.02 -3.65 15.75
CA TYR A 67 4.11 -4.98 15.14
C TYR A 67 5.56 -5.43 14.89
N LEU A 68 6.46 -4.50 14.53
CA LEU A 68 7.88 -4.82 14.38
C LEU A 68 8.51 -5.31 15.68
N SER A 69 8.16 -4.68 16.81
CA SER A 69 8.66 -5.12 18.13
C SER A 69 8.09 -6.47 18.58
N GLU A 70 6.90 -6.83 18.13
CA GLU A 70 6.24 -8.11 18.45
C GLU A 70 6.69 -9.27 17.55
N CYS A 71 7.30 -8.98 16.40
CA CYS A 71 7.84 -9.99 15.48
C CYS A 71 9.33 -10.30 15.71
N ASN A 72 9.97 -9.62 16.66
CA ASN A 72 11.32 -9.92 17.16
C ASN A 72 11.24 -10.86 18.36
#